data_AF-A0A6C7E3Y2-F1
#
_entry.id   AF-A0A6C7E3Y2-F1
#
_cell.length_a   1.000
_cell.length_b   1.000
_cell.length_c   1.000
_cell.angle_alpha   90.00
_cell.angle_beta   90.00
_cell.angle_gamma   90.00
#
_symmetry.space_group_name_H-M   'P 1'
#
loop_
_entity.id
_entity.type
_entity.pdbx_description
1 polymer ?
#
loop_
_entity_poly.entity_id
_entity_poly.type
_entity_poly.pdbx_seq_one_letter_code
_entity_poly.pdbx_strand_id
1 'polypeptide(L)'
;MRFLPKVRTDARVNTEDSLGHGMDAVIVLVLFLGAGYGLDRLFDTTPIFMIVLTVLGAIGLFAKFYYSYELRMNQHDAERLAKLQGPASISNDEAA
;
A
#
# COMPACT_ATOMS: atom_id res chain seq x y z
N MET A 1 25.99 35.27 -5.11
CA MET A 1 26.21 33.84 -5.45
C MET A 1 24.95 33.08 -5.06
N ARG A 2 24.22 32.54 -6.04
CA ARG A 2 22.87 31.99 -5.86
C ARG A 2 22.96 30.56 -5.35
N PHE A 3 22.58 30.35 -4.09
CA PHE A 3 22.35 29.01 -3.54
C PHE A 3 21.10 28.43 -4.19
N LEU A 4 21.27 27.65 -5.25
CA LEU A 4 20.21 26.82 -5.80
C LEU A 4 20.24 25.47 -5.05
N PRO A 5 19.17 25.09 -4.33
CA PRO A 5 19.09 23.77 -3.74
C PRO A 5 19.15 22.74 -4.86
N LYS A 6 20.13 21.84 -4.76
CA LYS A 6 20.32 20.74 -5.70
C LYS A 6 19.13 19.78 -5.52
N VAL A 7 18.14 19.88 -6.40
CA VAL A 7 17.02 18.94 -6.44
C VAL A 7 17.62 17.55 -6.64
N ARG A 8 17.50 16.67 -5.65
CA ARG A 8 17.94 15.27 -5.78
C ARG A 8 16.98 14.57 -6.73
N THR A 9 17.36 14.51 -7.99
CA THR A 9 16.70 13.73 -9.04
C THR A 9 17.10 12.25 -8.90
N ASP A 10 16.74 11.63 -7.77
CA ASP A 10 16.89 10.19 -7.53
C ASP A 10 15.63 9.60 -6.88
N ALA A 11 14.46 10.19 -7.16
CA ALA A 11 13.19 9.53 -6.92
C ALA A 11 12.99 8.46 -8.00
N ARG A 12 13.74 7.36 -7.90
CA ARG A 12 13.37 6.12 -8.59
C ARG A 12 11.97 5.78 -8.10
N VAL A 13 10.98 5.93 -8.96
CA VAL A 13 9.63 5.46 -8.67
C VAL A 13 9.75 3.95 -8.46
N ASN A 14 9.50 3.47 -7.23
CA ASN A 14 9.55 2.05 -6.90
C ASN A 14 8.40 1.33 -7.61
N THR A 15 8.61 0.96 -8.88
CA THR A 15 7.61 0.29 -9.72
C THR A 15 7.25 -1.10 -9.19
N GLU A 16 8.15 -1.73 -8.42
CA GLU A 16 7.90 -2.99 -7.71
C GLU A 16 6.66 -2.91 -6.80
N ASP A 17 6.45 -1.77 -6.14
CA ASP A 17 5.28 -1.56 -5.28
C ASP A 17 3.98 -1.55 -6.10
N SER A 18 3.97 -0.87 -7.26
CA SER A 18 2.79 -0.79 -8.13
C SER A 18 2.41 -2.15 -8.74
N LEU A 19 3.41 -2.96 -9.10
CA LEU A 19 3.19 -4.32 -9.61
C LEU A 19 2.63 -5.27 -8.55
N GLY A 20 3.13 -5.19 -7.31
CA GLY A 20 2.61 -5.98 -6.18
C GLY A 20 1.15 -5.67 -5.87
N HIS A 21 0.76 -4.40 -5.94
CA HIS A 21 -0.63 -3.96 -5.71
C HIS A 21 -1.58 -4.44 -6.81
N GLY A 22 -1.12 -4.48 -8.06
CA GLY A 22 -1.92 -4.97 -9.20
C GLY A 22 -2.21 -6.47 -9.12
N MET A 23 -1.23 -7.28 -8.72
CA MET A 23 -1.42 -8.73 -8.61
C MET A 23 -2.42 -9.11 -7.51
N ASP A 24 -2.37 -8.41 -6.38
CA ASP A 24 -3.32 -8.59 -5.29
C ASP A 24 -4.76 -8.26 -5.72
N ALA A 25 -4.92 -7.18 -6.49
CA ALA A 25 -6.21 -6.79 -7.06
C ALA A 25 -6.80 -7.87 -7.97
N VAL A 26 -5.98 -8.47 -8.82
CA VAL A 26 -6.41 -9.57 -9.71
C VAL A 26 -6.80 -10.81 -8.91
N ILE A 27 -6.04 -11.17 -7.88
CA ILE A 27 -6.37 -12.33 -7.03
C ILE A 27 -7.74 -12.13 -6.38
N VAL A 28 -7.98 -10.98 -5.75
CA VAL A 28 -9.27 -10.68 -5.12
C VAL A 28 -10.38 -10.68 -6.17
N LEU A 29 -10.18 -10.05 -7.33
CA LEU A 29 -11.17 -10.03 -8.40
C LEU A 29 -11.54 -11.45 -8.86
N VAL A 30 -10.55 -12.30 -9.14
CA VAL A 30 -10.77 -13.68 -9.59
C VAL A 30 -11.49 -14.50 -8.51
N LEU A 31 -11.14 -14.31 -7.23
CA LEU A 31 -11.79 -15.00 -6.13
C LEU A 31 -13.27 -14.63 -6.02
N PHE A 32 -13.61 -13.34 -5.99
CA PHE A 32 -14.98 -12.90 -5.80
C PHE A 32 -15.85 -13.12 -7.05
N LEU A 33 -15.29 -12.88 -8.25
CA LEU A 33 -15.98 -13.13 -9.51
C LEU A 33 -16.20 -14.63 -9.73
N GLY A 34 -15.16 -15.44 -9.50
CA GLY A 34 -15.23 -16.90 -9.61
C GLY A 34 -16.21 -17.51 -8.61
N ALA A 35 -16.19 -17.05 -7.36
CA ALA A 35 -17.17 -17.46 -6.36
C ALA A 35 -18.59 -17.07 -6.76
N GLY A 36 -18.80 -15.82 -7.20
CA GLY A 36 -20.13 -15.36 -7.64
C GLY A 36 -20.66 -16.13 -8.83
N TYR A 37 -19.81 -16.41 -9.81
CA TYR A 37 -20.19 -17.22 -10.97
C TYR A 37 -20.55 -18.66 -10.56
N GLY A 38 -19.79 -19.25 -9.64
CA GLY A 38 -20.06 -20.59 -9.11
C GLY A 38 -21.40 -20.65 -8.36
N LEU A 39 -21.69 -19.67 -7.51
CA LEU A 39 -22.96 -19.58 -6.80
C LEU A 39 -24.13 -19.35 -7.76
N ASP A 40 -24.00 -18.40 -8.69
CA ASP A 40 -25.07 -18.12 -9.67
C ASP A 40 -25.42 -19.34 -10.51
N ARG A 41 -24.44 -20.20 -10.81
CA ARG A 41 -24.65 -21.44 -11.56
C ARG A 41 -25.24 -22.58 -10.73
N LEU A 42 -25.06 -22.56 -9.41
CA LEU A 42 -25.64 -23.56 -8.50
C LEU A 42 -27.09 -23.24 -8.12
N PHE A 43 -27.41 -21.96 -7.94
CA PHE A 43 -28.73 -21.49 -7.53
C PHE A 43 -29.60 -20.97 -8.69
N ASP A 44 -29.08 -21.02 -9.93
CA ASP A 44 -29.71 -20.50 -11.15
C ASP A 44 -30.10 -19.00 -11.07
N THR A 45 -29.46 -18.28 -10.15
CA THR A 45 -29.68 -16.85 -9.88
C THR A 45 -28.76 -16.00 -10.74
N THR A 46 -28.85 -16.09 -12.06
CA THR A 46 -27.98 -15.28 -12.93
C THR A 46 -28.52 -13.84 -13.05
N PRO A 47 -27.80 -12.76 -12.61
CA PRO A 47 -26.43 -12.67 -12.08
C PRO A 47 -26.34 -12.01 -10.67
N ILE A 48 -27.12 -12.47 -9.70
CA ILE A 48 -27.26 -11.75 -8.41
C ILE A 48 -26.02 -11.92 -7.53
N PHE A 49 -25.52 -13.15 -7.34
CA PHE A 49 -24.36 -13.38 -6.48
C PHE A 49 -23.08 -12.84 -7.10
N MET A 50 -22.92 -12.87 -8.43
CA MET A 50 -21.81 -12.19 -9.09
C MET A 50 -21.76 -10.70 -8.75
N ILE A 51 -22.90 -9.99 -8.82
CA ILE A 51 -22.93 -8.55 -8.51
C ILE A 51 -22.58 -8.33 -7.04
N VAL A 52 -23.24 -9.03 -6.12
CA VAL A 52 -23.03 -8.86 -4.68
C VAL A 52 -21.59 -9.16 -4.29
N LEU A 53 -21.03 -10.27 -4.76
CA LEU A 53 -19.65 -10.65 -4.43
C LEU A 53 -18.65 -9.70 -5.09
N THR A 54 -18.88 -9.22 -6.30
CA THR A 54 -18.00 -8.23 -6.93
C THR A 54 -17.97 -6.92 -6.13
N VAL A 55 -19.13 -6.44 -5.66
CA VAL A 55 -19.20 -5.25 -4.79
C VAL A 55 -18.47 -5.49 -3.48
N LEU A 56 -18.63 -6.66 -2.84
CA LEU A 56 -17.87 -7.01 -1.64
C LEU A 56 -16.36 -7.08 -1.90
N GLY A 57 -15.94 -7.63 -3.03
CA GLY A 57 -14.55 -7.66 -3.45
C GLY A 57 -13.97 -6.25 -3.63
N ALA A 58 -14.73 -5.35 -4.26
CA ALA A 58 -14.34 -3.95 -4.42
C ALA A 58 -14.17 -3.23 -3.07
N ILE A 59 -15.11 -3.43 -2.13
CA ILE A 59 -15.01 -2.89 -0.77
C ILE A 59 -13.78 -3.46 -0.04
N GLY A 60 -13.56 -4.77 -0.13
CA GLY A 60 -12.39 -5.43 0.48
C GLY A 60 -11.06 -4.89 -0.06
N LEU A 61 -10.99 -4.64 -1.38
CA LEU A 61 -9.83 -4.03 -2.01
C LEU A 61 -9.59 -2.62 -1.49
N PHE A 62 -10.66 -1.83 -1.38
CA PHE A 62 -10.59 -0.46 -0.88
C PHE A 62 -10.15 -0.41 0.59
N ALA A 63 -10.71 -1.28 1.43
CA ALA A 63 -10.30 -1.42 2.82
C ALA A 63 -8.82 -1.81 2.93
N LYS A 64 -8.36 -2.77 2.12
CA LYS A 64 -6.94 -3.13 2.07
C LYS A 64 -6.06 -1.94 1.72
N PHE A 65 -6.40 -1.17 0.68
CA PHE A 65 -5.64 0.02 0.32
C PHE A 65 -5.61 1.05 1.45
N TYR A 66 -6.71 1.24 2.16
CA TYR A 66 -6.78 2.13 3.31
C TYR A 66 -5.83 1.70 4.44
N TYR A 67 -5.90 0.44 4.88
CA TYR A 67 -5.03 -0.06 5.95
C TYR A 67 -3.55 -0.14 5.54
N SER A 68 -3.25 -0.52 4.30
CA SER A 68 -1.88 -0.54 3.78
C SER A 68 -1.27 0.87 3.71
N TYR A 69 -2.09 1.89 3.48
CA TYR A 69 -1.64 3.28 3.50
C TYR A 69 -1.27 3.76 4.92
N GLU A 70 -2.10 3.45 5.91
CA GLU A 70 -1.88 3.83 7.31
C GLU A 70 -0.58 3.23 7.88
N LEU A 71 -0.27 1.97 7.51
CA LEU A 71 0.98 1.30 7.87
C LEU A 71 2.22 1.97 7.25
N ARG A 72 2.13 2.49 6.02
CA ARG A 72 3.25 3.20 5.37
C ARG A 72 3.56 4.53 6.06
N MET A 73 2.56 5.21 6.60
CA MET A 73 2.76 6.50 7.27
C MET A 73 3.59 6.36 8.54
N ASN A 74 3.34 5.32 9.34
CA ASN A 74 4.16 4.99 10.52
C ASN A 74 5.62 4.62 10.17
N GLN A 75 5.86 4.01 9.01
CA GLN A 75 7.21 3.65 8.58
C GLN A 75 8.05 4.89 8.25
N HIS A 76 7.47 5.86 7.53
CA HIS A 76 8.17 7.11 7.22
C HIS A 76 8.44 7.98 8.46
N ASP A 77 7.58 7.92 9.47
CA ASP A 77 7.82 8.63 10.73
C ASP A 77 8.87 7.93 11.60
N ALA A 78 8.90 6.60 11.64
CA ALA A 78 9.97 5.85 12.29
C ALA A 78 11.34 6.08 11.60
N GLU A 79 11.38 6.10 10.27
CA GLU A 79 12.59 6.43 9.50
C GLU A 79 13.05 7.87 9.72
N ARG A 80 12.11 8.84 9.79
CA ARG A 80 12.44 10.23 10.13
C ARG A 80 13.02 10.34 11.53
N LEU A 81 12.40 9.69 12.52
CA LEU A 81 12.88 9.71 13.90
C LEU A 81 14.25 9.04 14.03
N ALA A 82 14.48 7.90 13.39
CA ALA A 82 15.79 7.24 13.36
C ALA A 82 16.87 8.12 12.69
N LYS A 83 16.50 8.86 11.64
CA LYS A 83 17.41 9.79 10.95
C LYS A 83 17.69 11.07 11.74
N LEU A 84 16.73 11.52 12.55
CA LEU A 84 16.90 12.62 13.50
C LEU A 84 17.72 12.20 14.74
N GLN A 85 17.80 10.91 15.04
CA GLN A 85 18.63 10.33 16.12
C GLN A 85 20.09 10.02 15.69
N GLY A 86 20.49 10.34 14.45
CA GLY A 86 21.89 10.35 14.03
C GLY A 86 22.73 11.42 14.74
N PRO A 87 24.07 11.31 14.74
CA PRO A 87 24.98 11.37 15.89
C PRO A 87 25.05 12.75 16.59
N ALA A 88 23.98 13.13 17.29
CA ALA A 88 24.00 14.24 18.23
C ALA A 88 24.37 13.80 19.67
N SER A 89 24.66 12.51 19.88
CA SER A 89 25.08 11.97 21.18
C SER A 89 26.61 11.82 21.33
N ILE A 90 27.41 12.13 20.31
CA ILE A 90 28.88 11.99 20.38
C ILE A 90 29.59 13.30 20.83
N SER A 91 28.88 14.42 20.98
CA SER A 91 29.52 15.70 21.35
C SER A 91 29.52 16.03 22.85
N ASN A 92 28.99 15.15 23.73
CA ASN A 92 28.90 15.42 25.17
C ASN A 92 29.91 14.65 26.04
N ASP A 93 30.77 13.81 25.44
CA ASP A 93 31.80 13.06 26.17
C ASP A 93 33.20 13.70 26.09
N GLU A 94 33.38 14.82 25.38
CA GLU A 94 34.66 15.54 25.22
C GLU A 94 34.69 16.87 25.99
N ALA A 95 34.17 16.87 27.23
CA ALA A 95 34.20 18.01 28.13
C ALA A 95 34.21 17.63 29.63
N ALA A 96 34.94 16.57 30.01
CA ALA A 96 35.20 16.23 31.41
C ALA A 96 36.68 15.89 31.64
#